data_AF-A0A931F884-F1
#
_entry.id   AF-A0A931F884-F1
#
_cell.length_a   1.000
_cell.length_b   1.000
_cell.length_c   1.000
_cell.angle_alpha   90.00
_cell.angle_beta   90.00
_cell.angle_gamma   90.00
#
_symmetry.space_group_name_H-M   'P 1'
#
loop_
_entity.id
_entity.type
_entity.pdbx_description
1 polymer ?
#
loop_
_entity_poly.entity_id
_entity_poly.type
_entity_poly.pdbx_seq_one_letter_code
_entity_poly.pdbx_strand_id
1 'polypeptide(L)'
;MQKFLHFVKEHSYLTLFLALFFVIFIWSFYKIFSDNPKESIRKSVLSSQKIVLYSKKDCFFCKEVEKILNLYNLHYSIIDITNNPELHIALSKQTNQTTVPYIFVDNRFLGGWNELNKILQN
;
A
#
# COMPACT_ATOMS: atom_id res chain seq x y z
N MET A 1 38.12 43.35 -25.62
CA MET A 1 36.90 42.53 -25.79
C MET A 1 37.05 41.08 -25.33
N GLN A 2 38.20 40.39 -25.54
CA GLN A 2 38.35 38.98 -25.13
C GLN A 2 38.25 38.70 -23.61
N LYS A 3 38.74 39.61 -22.75
CA LYS A 3 38.60 39.48 -21.27
C LYS A 3 37.14 39.49 -20.79
N PHE A 4 36.27 40.24 -21.46
CA PHE A 4 34.85 40.32 -21.12
C PHE A 4 34.11 39.03 -21.51
N LEU A 5 34.45 38.44 -22.66
CA LEU A 5 33.90 37.15 -23.11
C LEU A 5 34.32 35.98 -22.22
N HIS A 6 35.56 35.98 -21.70
CA HIS A 6 36.00 34.97 -20.73
C HIS A 6 35.26 35.10 -19.39
N PHE A 7 35.10 36.34 -18.90
CA PHE A 7 34.36 36.64 -17.66
C PHE A 7 32.88 36.22 -17.72
N VAL A 8 32.20 36.50 -18.83
CA VAL A 8 30.80 36.07 -19.04
C VAL A 8 30.67 34.54 -19.14
N LYS A 9 31.63 33.85 -19.77
CA LYS A 9 31.65 32.38 -19.83
C LYS A 9 31.85 31.76 -18.44
N GLU A 10 32.82 32.24 -17.67
CA GLU A 10 33.15 31.70 -16.34
C GLU A 10 31.96 31.80 -15.37
N HIS A 11 31.25 32.93 -15.34
CA HIS A 11 30.03 33.07 -14.54
C HIS A 11 28.83 32.28 -15.10
N SER A 12 28.72 32.11 -16.42
CA SER A 12 27.65 31.31 -17.03
C SER A 12 27.79 29.82 -16.77
N TYR A 13 29.01 29.26 -16.73
CA TYR A 13 29.23 27.84 -16.41
C TYR A 13 28.96 27.53 -14.94
N LEU A 14 29.30 28.45 -14.03
CA LEU A 14 29.05 28.28 -12.60
C LEU A 14 27.54 28.26 -12.28
N THR A 15 26.75 29.12 -12.91
CA THR A 15 25.29 29.14 -12.73
C THR A 15 24.62 27.90 -13.35
N LEU A 16 25.08 27.46 -14.53
CA LEU A 16 24.63 26.20 -15.16
C LEU A 16 24.94 24.98 -14.29
N PHE A 17 26.13 24.91 -13.69
CA PHE A 17 26.54 23.79 -12.84
C PHE A 17 25.75 23.75 -11.52
N LEU A 18 25.54 24.90 -10.89
CA LEU A 18 24.70 25.01 -9.70
C LEU A 18 23.23 24.68 -10.00
N ALA A 19 22.70 25.08 -11.15
CA ALA A 19 21.35 24.71 -11.58
C ALA A 19 21.22 23.20 -11.82
N LEU A 20 22.20 22.56 -12.45
CA LEU A 20 22.22 21.11 -12.65
C LEU A 20 22.33 20.36 -11.31
N PHE A 21 23.16 20.84 -10.39
CA PHE A 21 23.27 20.26 -9.05
C PHE A 21 21.98 20.44 -8.25
N PHE A 22 21.31 21.58 -8.38
CA PHE A 22 20.01 21.83 -7.75
C PHE A 22 18.92 20.95 -8.34
N VAL A 23 18.90 20.71 -9.66
CA VAL A 23 17.99 19.76 -10.30
C VAL A 23 18.27 18.33 -9.83
N ILE A 24 19.52 17.89 -9.76
CA ILE A 24 19.89 16.55 -9.28
C ILE A 24 19.55 16.39 -7.79
N PHE A 25 19.82 17.41 -6.98
CA PHE A 25 19.48 17.43 -5.55
C PHE A 25 17.97 17.42 -5.33
N ILE A 26 17.23 18.22 -6.10
CA ILE A 26 15.76 18.23 -6.11
C ILE A 26 15.22 16.87 -6.55
N TRP A 27 15.74 16.27 -7.61
CA TRP A 27 15.27 14.97 -8.11
C TRP A 27 15.56 13.85 -7.10
N SER A 28 16.73 13.90 -6.45
CA SER A 28 17.09 12.98 -5.37
C SER A 28 16.24 13.19 -4.12
N PHE A 29 15.88 14.44 -3.80
CA PHE A 29 15.05 14.80 -2.66
C PHE A 29 13.57 14.45 -2.88
N TYR A 30 13.04 14.64 -4.10
CA TYR A 30 11.68 14.20 -4.48
C TYR A 30 11.50 12.69 -4.37
N LYS A 31 12.52 11.90 -4.68
CA LYS A 31 12.46 10.44 -4.56
C LYS A 31 12.31 9.97 -3.12
N ILE A 32 12.91 10.69 -2.16
CA ILE A 32 12.86 10.36 -0.72
C ILE A 32 11.49 10.73 -0.10
N PHE A 33 10.81 11.75 -0.61
CA PHE A 33 9.52 12.17 -0.07
C PHE A 33 8.31 11.41 -0.65
N SER A 34 8.52 10.50 -1.60
CA SER A 34 7.44 9.86 -2.36
C SER A 34 7.00 8.49 -1.84
N ASP A 35 7.59 7.97 -0.76
CA ASP A 35 7.19 6.68 -0.19
C ASP A 35 5.91 6.83 0.62
N ASN A 36 4.75 6.66 -0.02
CA ASN A 36 3.46 6.61 0.64
C ASN A 36 3.23 5.21 1.25
N PRO A 37 3.07 5.08 2.59
CA PRO A 37 2.85 3.79 3.23
C PRO A 37 1.59 3.06 2.76
N LYS A 38 0.58 3.76 2.23
CA LYS A 38 -0.60 3.12 1.63
C LYS A 38 -0.28 2.44 0.30
N GLU A 39 0.60 3.02 -0.50
CA GLU A 39 0.93 2.50 -1.83
C GLU A 39 1.74 1.19 -1.73
N SER A 40 2.64 1.10 -0.74
CA SER A 40 3.39 -0.14 -0.50
C SER A 40 2.49 -1.29 -0.05
N ILE A 41 1.47 -1.00 0.78
CA ILE A 41 0.46 -1.99 1.19
C ILE A 41 -0.44 -2.36 0.02
N ARG A 42 -0.92 -1.38 -0.76
CA ARG A 42 -1.72 -1.64 -1.98
C ARG A 42 -0.99 -2.58 -2.93
N LYS A 43 0.29 -2.30 -3.20
CA LYS A 43 1.13 -3.16 -4.04
C LYS A 43 1.30 -4.56 -3.45
N SER A 44 1.45 -4.71 -2.13
CA SER A 44 1.56 -6.04 -1.51
C SER A 44 0.26 -6.83 -1.61
N VAL A 45 -0.91 -6.20 -1.42
CA VAL A 45 -2.22 -6.84 -1.60
C VAL A 45 -2.42 -7.27 -3.05
N LEU A 46 -2.09 -6.41 -4.02
CA LEU A 46 -2.27 -6.69 -5.45
C LEU A 46 -1.31 -7.75 -6.01
N SER A 47 -0.15 -7.93 -5.38
CA SER A 47 0.87 -8.91 -5.81
C SER A 47 0.90 -10.18 -4.95
N SER A 48 0.13 -10.23 -3.87
CA SER A 48 0.09 -11.40 -2.99
C SER A 48 -0.59 -12.58 -3.70
N GLN A 49 -0.01 -13.76 -3.53
CA GLN A 49 -0.59 -15.03 -3.97
C GLN A 49 -1.39 -15.71 -2.87
N LYS A 50 -1.41 -15.14 -1.65
CA LYS A 50 -1.99 -15.78 -0.48
C LYS A 50 -2.82 -14.79 0.34
N ILE A 51 -4.06 -14.64 -0.09
CA ILE A 51 -5.09 -13.92 0.66
C ILE A 51 -6.02 -14.94 1.34
N VAL A 52 -6.25 -14.77 2.64
CA VAL A 52 -7.17 -15.61 3.42
C VAL A 52 -8.22 -14.72 4.07
N LEU A 53 -9.48 -15.02 3.77
CA LEU A 53 -10.67 -14.36 4.31
C LEU A 53 -11.35 -15.29 5.31
N TYR A 54 -11.37 -14.91 6.59
CA TYR A 54 -12.22 -15.57 7.58
C TYR A 54 -13.61 -14.91 7.57
N SER A 55 -14.63 -15.72 7.32
CA SER A 55 -16.01 -15.30 7.07
C SER A 55 -16.99 -16.03 8.00
N LYS A 56 -18.22 -15.51 8.10
CA LYS A 56 -19.36 -16.19 8.73
C LYS A 56 -20.54 -16.21 7.75
N LYS A 57 -21.44 -17.18 7.91
CA LYS A 57 -22.74 -17.21 7.27
C LYS A 57 -23.50 -15.94 7.58
N ASP A 58 -24.24 -15.47 6.58
CA ASP A 58 -25.08 -14.26 6.66
C ASP A 58 -24.33 -12.96 7.00
N CYS A 59 -23.02 -12.91 6.76
CA CYS A 59 -22.20 -11.71 6.90
C CYS A 59 -22.24 -10.85 5.63
N PHE A 60 -22.93 -9.70 5.67
CA PHE A 60 -22.97 -8.75 4.55
C PHE A 60 -21.57 -8.23 4.16
N PHE A 61 -20.78 -7.77 5.13
CA PHE A 61 -19.44 -7.22 4.88
C PHE A 61 -18.45 -8.24 4.32
N CYS A 62 -18.63 -9.53 4.63
CA CYS A 62 -17.80 -10.59 4.08
C CYS A 62 -18.04 -10.74 2.57
N LYS A 63 -19.31 -10.68 2.15
CA LYS A 63 -19.67 -10.65 0.72
C LYS A 63 -19.13 -9.42 0.01
N GLU A 64 -19.10 -8.26 0.68
CA GLU A 64 -18.49 -7.05 0.11
C GLU A 64 -16.97 -7.20 -0.06
N VAL A 65 -16.28 -7.87 0.87
CA VAL A 65 -14.85 -8.21 0.69
C VAL A 65 -14.66 -9.11 -0.52
N GLU A 66 -15.45 -10.19 -0.65
CA GLU A 66 -15.39 -11.09 -1.81
C GLU A 66 -15.59 -10.33 -3.13
N LYS A 67 -16.58 -9.42 -3.19
CA LYS A 67 -16.80 -8.56 -4.37
C LYS A 67 -15.58 -7.71 -4.71
N ILE A 68 -14.96 -7.06 -3.71
CA ILE A 68 -13.76 -6.25 -3.92
C ILE A 68 -12.61 -7.12 -4.42
N LEU A 69 -12.34 -8.26 -3.79
CA LEU A 69 -11.26 -9.15 -4.21
C LEU A 69 -11.49 -9.67 -5.64
N ASN A 70 -12.73 -10.02 -5.98
CA ASN A 70 -13.12 -10.43 -7.33
C ASN A 70 -12.98 -9.30 -8.36
N LEU A 71 -13.34 -8.07 -8.01
CA LEU A 71 -13.19 -6.89 -8.88
C LEU A 71 -11.74 -6.68 -9.31
N TYR A 72 -10.80 -6.94 -8.41
CA TYR A 72 -9.36 -6.83 -8.65
C TYR A 72 -8.72 -8.14 -9.17
N ASN A 73 -9.51 -9.16 -9.50
CA ASN A 73 -9.04 -10.48 -9.94
C ASN A 73 -8.00 -11.11 -8.99
N LEU A 74 -8.17 -10.91 -7.68
CA LEU A 74 -7.25 -11.45 -6.68
C LEU A 74 -7.65 -12.88 -6.31
N HIS A 75 -6.65 -13.75 -6.17
CA HIS A 75 -6.86 -15.11 -5.66
C HIS A 75 -6.90 -15.09 -4.12
N TYR A 76 -7.93 -15.71 -3.54
CA TYR A 76 -8.09 -15.82 -2.10
C TYR A 76 -8.76 -17.14 -1.70
N SER A 77 -8.56 -17.52 -0.44
CA SER A 77 -9.24 -18.65 0.21
C SER A 77 -10.20 -18.14 1.26
N ILE A 78 -11.38 -18.75 1.36
CA ILE A 78 -12.38 -18.43 2.38
C ILE A 78 -12.35 -19.53 3.46
N ILE A 79 -12.30 -19.12 4.72
CA ILE A 79 -12.44 -20.00 5.87
C ILE A 79 -13.72 -19.60 6.62
N ASP A 80 -14.73 -20.45 6.57
CA ASP A 80 -15.98 -20.26 7.33
C ASP A 80 -15.75 -20.60 8.81
N ILE A 81 -15.94 -19.62 9.69
CA ILE A 81 -15.81 -19.76 11.15
C ILE A 81 -17.15 -19.70 11.89
N THR A 82 -18.28 -19.81 11.17
CA THR A 82 -19.63 -19.72 11.75
C THR A 82 -19.83 -20.65 12.93
N ASN A 83 -19.40 -21.90 12.79
CA ASN A 83 -19.56 -22.94 13.80
C ASN A 83 -18.26 -23.20 14.58
N ASN A 84 -17.30 -22.27 14.56
CA ASN A 84 -16.01 -22.41 15.22
C ASN A 84 -15.74 -21.22 16.17
N PRO A 85 -16.41 -21.19 17.34
CA PRO A 85 -16.25 -20.10 18.30
C PRO A 85 -14.84 -20.02 18.88
N GLU A 86 -14.14 -21.15 19.03
CA GLU A 86 -12.76 -21.18 19.53
C GLU A 86 -11.80 -20.45 18.58
N LEU A 87 -11.92 -20.72 17.28
CA LEU A 87 -11.14 -20.02 16.27
C LEU A 87 -11.50 -18.54 16.20
N HIS A 88 -12.78 -18.18 16.35
CA HIS A 88 -13.18 -16.76 16.41
C HIS A 88 -12.55 -16.05 17.62
N ILE A 89 -12.53 -16.67 18.79
CA ILE A 89 -11.88 -16.14 19.99
C ILE A 89 -10.36 -16.01 19.78
N ALA A 90 -9.72 -17.01 19.19
CA ALA A 90 -8.29 -17.00 18.90
C ALA A 90 -7.91 -15.86 17.93
N LEU A 91 -8.66 -15.73 16.83
CA LEU A 91 -8.49 -14.63 15.86
C LEU A 91 -8.71 -13.27 16.53
N SER A 92 -9.73 -13.15 17.38
CA SER A 92 -10.01 -11.90 18.07
C SER A 92 -8.88 -11.49 19.02
N LYS A 93 -8.32 -12.44 19.76
CA LYS A 93 -7.15 -12.20 20.63
C LYS A 93 -5.90 -11.85 19.83
N GLN A 94 -5.67 -12.52 18.69
CA GLN A 94 -4.50 -12.29 17.85
C GLN A 94 -4.54 -10.92 17.16
N THR A 95 -5.72 -10.49 16.72
CA THR A 95 -5.89 -9.31 15.85
C THR A 95 -6.37 -8.07 16.59
N ASN A 96 -6.81 -8.21 17.84
CA ASN A 96 -7.57 -7.21 18.59
C ASN A 96 -8.87 -6.76 17.89
N GLN A 97 -9.33 -7.48 16.87
CA GLN A 97 -10.60 -7.22 16.18
C GLN A 97 -11.65 -8.24 16.62
N THR A 98 -12.84 -7.79 16.98
CA THR A 98 -13.90 -8.66 17.53
C THR A 98 -14.87 -9.19 16.47
N THR A 99 -14.91 -8.57 15.30
CA THR A 99 -15.88 -8.85 14.24
C THR A 99 -15.22 -9.48 13.01
N VAL A 100 -16.00 -10.28 12.26
CA VAL A 100 -15.66 -10.65 10.89
C VAL A 100 -16.01 -9.51 9.94
N PRO A 101 -15.39 -9.42 8.75
CA PRO A 101 -14.37 -10.31 8.18
C PRO A 101 -12.96 -10.09 8.77
N TYR A 102 -12.14 -11.15 8.86
CA TYR A 102 -10.70 -11.03 9.10
C TYR A 102 -9.94 -11.34 7.81
N ILE A 103 -9.08 -10.44 7.38
CA ILE A 103 -8.33 -10.56 6.13
C ILE A 103 -6.86 -10.69 6.45
N PHE A 104 -6.23 -11.74 5.93
CA PHE A 104 -4.80 -11.94 6.02
C PHE A 104 -4.18 -11.95 4.62
N VAL A 105 -3.05 -11.27 4.46
CA VAL A 105 -2.27 -11.19 3.23
C VAL A 105 -0.85 -11.61 3.56
N ASP A 106 -0.36 -12.66 2.90
CA ASP A 106 0.96 -13.25 3.18
C ASP A 106 1.18 -13.51 4.68
N ASN A 107 0.19 -14.15 5.32
CA ASN A 107 0.17 -14.46 6.76
C ASN A 107 0.17 -13.24 7.71
N ARG A 108 0.09 -12.02 7.20
CA ARG A 108 -0.04 -10.80 8.02
C ARG A 108 -1.49 -10.34 8.07
N PHE A 109 -1.94 -9.93 9.25
CA PHE A 109 -3.28 -9.40 9.43
C PHE A 109 -3.38 -8.03 8.74
N LEU A 110 -4.32 -7.91 7.80
CA LEU A 110 -4.61 -6.67 7.08
C LEU A 110 -5.65 -5.82 7.82
N GLY A 111 -6.69 -6.47 8.37
CA GLY A 111 -7.86 -5.80 8.93
C GLY A 111 -9.17 -6.49 8.51
N GLY A 112 -10.25 -5.73 8.49
CA GLY A 112 -11.55 -6.13 7.96
C GLY A 112 -11.90 -5.41 6.67
N TRP A 113 -13.21 -5.29 6.40
CA TRP A 113 -13.71 -4.69 5.16
C TRP A 113 -13.27 -3.23 4.99
N ASN A 114 -13.29 -2.44 6.07
CA ASN A 114 -12.90 -1.02 6.04
C ASN A 114 -11.46 -0.83 5.59
N GLU A 115 -10.53 -1.62 6.14
CA GLU A 115 -9.11 -1.54 5.84
C GLU A 115 -8.85 -1.93 4.39
N LEU A 116 -9.44 -3.03 3.92
CA LEU A 116 -9.33 -3.43 2.52
C LEU A 116 -9.88 -2.35 1.58
N ASN A 117 -11.06 -1.80 1.88
CA ASN A 117 -11.69 -0.77 1.08
C ASN A 117 -10.81 0.49 0.99
N LYS A 118 -10.19 0.91 2.10
CA LYS A 118 -9.26 2.05 2.13
C LYS A 118 -7.98 1.84 1.31
N ILE A 119 -7.57 0.60 1.08
CA ILE A 119 -6.34 0.26 0.34
C ILE A 119 -6.61 0.17 -1.17
N LEU A 120 -7.74 -0.42 -1.56
CA LEU A 120 -8.02 -0.72 -2.96
C LEU A 120 -8.92 0.33 -3.63
N GLN A 121 -9.94 0.83 -2.96
CA GLN A 121 -10.97 1.69 -3.56
C GLN A 121 -10.72 3.20 -3.39
N ASN A 122 -9.73 3.60 -2.58
CA ASN A 122 -9.47 5.00 -2.21
C ASN A 122 -8.05 5.45 -2.60
#